data_AF-A0A6M2E4P7-F1
#
_entry.id   AF-A0A6M2E4P7-F1
#
_cell.length_a   1.000
_cell.length_b   1.000
_cell.length_c   1.000
_cell.angle_alpha   90.00
_cell.angle_beta   90.00
_cell.angle_gamma   90.00
#
_symmetry.space_group_name_H-M   'P 1'
#
loop_
_entity.id
_entity.type
_entity.pdbx_description
1 polymer ?
#
loop_
_entity_poly.entity_id
_entity_poly.type
_entity_poly.pdbx_seq_one_letter_code
_entity_poly.pdbx_strand_id
1 'polypeptide(L)'
;MFTDVVMTLTVLLAPHFLLVHSEDSDLEEFRTTIAKHNRVLVIFTEECCTCTECVEVEQILHAKQPELSDDYRVGIAKVVNKPQIEERYGVTSRPALVFFRRSVPALFEGRHDPDSILEWVGRSLEPSVKALDDNSFEHLTQAATGATTGNWLVVFHTDKCVKQDLAACVLEGLSSKNQRNYKCCHGRH
;
A
#
# COMPACT_ATOMS: atom_id res chain seq x y z
N MET A 1 -10.77 -46.46 26.87
CA MET A 1 -9.49 -45.90 27.36
C MET A 1 -9.53 -44.41 27.10
N PHE A 2 -9.32 -43.60 28.14
CA PHE A 2 -8.95 -42.19 28.00
C PHE A 2 -7.57 -42.12 27.32
N THR A 3 -7.15 -41.05 26.64
CA THR A 3 -7.31 -39.62 26.97
C THR A 3 -7.48 -38.70 25.76
N ASP A 4 -8.24 -37.63 25.95
CA ASP A 4 -8.26 -36.43 25.12
C ASP A 4 -6.87 -35.76 24.97
N VAL A 5 -6.60 -35.18 23.79
CA VAL A 5 -5.68 -34.05 23.64
C VAL A 5 -6.33 -32.96 22.79
N VAL A 6 -7.30 -32.30 23.42
CA VAL A 6 -7.58 -30.85 23.33
C VAL A 6 -7.47 -30.22 21.93
N MET A 7 -8.51 -30.39 21.12
CA MET A 7 -8.79 -29.51 19.98
C MET A 7 -9.45 -28.19 20.45
N THR A 8 -8.77 -27.45 21.34
CA THR A 8 -9.21 -26.12 21.82
C THR A 8 -8.08 -25.37 22.52
N LEU A 9 -7.50 -24.37 21.86
CA LEU A 9 -6.84 -23.27 22.56
C LEU A 9 -7.08 -21.94 21.84
N THR A 10 -8.27 -21.38 22.09
CA THR A 10 -8.50 -19.95 21.93
C THR A 10 -7.75 -19.17 23.01
N VAL A 11 -7.54 -17.88 22.74
CA VAL A 11 -6.97 -16.85 23.64
C VAL A 11 -5.44 -16.86 23.76
N LEU A 12 -4.81 -16.02 22.93
CA LEU A 12 -4.15 -14.81 23.46
C LEU A 12 -4.49 -13.61 22.55
N LEU A 13 -4.61 -12.44 23.14
CA LEU A 13 -5.03 -11.20 22.48
C LEU A 13 -3.89 -10.65 21.60
N ALA A 14 -4.12 -10.56 20.29
CA ALA A 14 -3.32 -9.72 19.39
C ALA A 14 -4.26 -9.07 18.35
N PRO A 15 -4.57 -7.76 18.45
CA PRO A 15 -5.53 -7.10 17.55
C PRO A 15 -4.97 -6.81 16.14
N HIS A 16 -3.89 -7.47 15.72
CA HIS A 16 -3.09 -7.03 14.57
C HIS A 16 -2.98 -8.00 13.39
N PHE A 17 -3.21 -9.31 13.52
CA PHE A 17 -3.05 -10.23 12.38
C PHE A 17 -4.32 -11.04 12.12
N LEU A 18 -5.09 -10.59 11.12
CA LEU A 18 -6.16 -11.37 10.49
C LEU A 18 -5.54 -12.45 9.60
N LEU A 19 -5.87 -13.72 9.85
CA LEU A 19 -5.62 -14.84 8.95
C LEU A 19 -6.91 -15.19 8.20
N VAL A 20 -6.80 -15.41 6.89
CA VAL A 20 -7.92 -15.39 5.92
C VAL A 20 -7.90 -16.69 5.07
N HIS A 21 -9.05 -17.37 4.94
CA HIS A 21 -9.18 -18.70 4.31
C HIS A 21 -10.49 -18.91 3.48
N SER A 22 -10.36 -18.96 2.15
CA SER A 22 -11.17 -19.61 1.08
C SER A 22 -11.14 -18.81 -0.26
N GLU A 23 -10.91 -19.52 -1.37
CA GLU A 23 -10.33 -19.08 -2.67
C GLU A 23 -11.16 -18.12 -3.57
N ASP A 24 -12.03 -17.28 -3.03
CA ASP A 24 -12.63 -16.13 -3.75
C ASP A 24 -13.20 -15.13 -2.73
N SER A 25 -13.79 -15.68 -1.64
CA SER A 25 -14.14 -14.91 -0.44
C SER A 25 -12.93 -14.15 0.12
N ASP A 26 -11.74 -14.75 0.10
CA ASP A 26 -10.49 -14.14 0.55
C ASP A 26 -10.17 -12.83 -0.16
N LEU A 27 -10.42 -12.74 -1.47
CA LEU A 27 -10.11 -11.52 -2.23
C LEU A 27 -11.09 -10.40 -1.91
N GLU A 28 -12.39 -10.69 -1.81
CA GLU A 28 -13.39 -9.68 -1.44
C GLU A 28 -13.34 -9.32 0.05
N GLU A 29 -12.97 -10.25 0.94
CA GLU A 29 -12.68 -9.98 2.35
C GLU A 29 -11.43 -9.11 2.50
N PHE A 30 -10.35 -9.43 1.78
CA PHE A 30 -9.14 -8.61 1.73
C PHE A 30 -9.46 -7.21 1.23
N ARG A 31 -10.16 -7.08 0.09
CA ARG A 31 -10.60 -5.78 -0.46
C ARG A 31 -11.48 -5.02 0.53
N THR A 32 -12.40 -5.69 1.19
CA THR A 32 -13.27 -5.08 2.22
C THR A 32 -12.47 -4.60 3.43
N THR A 33 -11.46 -5.34 3.85
CA THR A 33 -10.56 -4.98 4.96
C THR A 33 -9.71 -3.77 4.59
N ILE A 34 -9.09 -3.79 3.40
CA ILE A 34 -8.34 -2.66 2.83
C ILE A 34 -9.23 -1.42 2.61
N ALA A 35 -10.52 -1.58 2.32
CA ALA A 35 -11.47 -0.48 2.19
C ALA A 35 -11.92 0.11 3.55
N LYS A 36 -12.01 -0.72 4.59
CA LYS A 36 -12.33 -0.29 5.97
C LYS A 36 -11.20 0.51 6.63
N HIS A 37 -9.95 0.25 6.24
CA HIS A 37 -8.77 0.87 6.86
C HIS A 37 -8.10 1.89 5.93
N ASN A 38 -7.92 3.12 6.40
CA ASN A 38 -7.32 4.20 5.60
C ASN A 38 -5.85 3.95 5.19
N ARG A 39 -5.11 3.16 5.98
CA ARG A 39 -3.68 2.88 5.83
C ARG A 39 -3.38 1.44 6.28
N VAL A 40 -2.94 0.59 5.36
CA VAL A 40 -2.56 -0.80 5.67
C VAL A 40 -1.24 -1.14 4.96
N LEU A 41 -0.25 -1.60 5.71
CA LEU A 41 0.95 -2.24 5.17
C LEU A 41 0.72 -3.75 5.11
N VAL A 42 0.76 -4.33 3.92
CA VAL A 42 0.53 -5.76 3.69
C VAL A 42 1.86 -6.43 3.34
N ILE A 43 2.22 -7.47 4.08
CA ILE A 43 3.33 -8.37 3.71
C ILE A 43 2.79 -9.63 3.02
N PHE A 44 3.37 -9.91 1.87
CA PHE A 44 3.17 -11.12 1.05
C PHE A 44 4.38 -12.02 1.30
N THR A 45 4.23 -13.15 2.00
CA THR A 45 5.33 -13.71 2.84
C THR A 45 5.47 -15.24 2.95
N GLU A 46 4.67 -16.02 2.22
CA GLU A 46 4.78 -17.50 2.15
C GLU A 46 4.57 -18.26 3.47
N GLU A 47 4.73 -19.59 3.43
CA GLU A 47 4.69 -20.45 4.61
C GLU A 47 6.07 -20.54 5.27
N CYS A 48 6.07 -20.62 6.60
CA CYS A 48 7.31 -20.68 7.39
C CYS A 48 8.22 -21.83 6.91
N CYS A 49 9.52 -21.58 6.94
CA CYS A 49 10.61 -22.47 6.48
C CYS A 49 10.81 -22.62 4.96
N THR A 50 9.95 -22.06 4.10
CA THR A 50 10.22 -22.00 2.64
C THR A 50 11.06 -20.78 2.24
N CYS A 51 10.91 -19.68 2.96
CA CYS A 51 11.54 -18.39 2.68
C CYS A 51 12.18 -17.80 3.94
N THR A 52 13.51 -17.70 3.97
CA THR A 52 14.25 -17.12 5.11
C THR A 52 14.05 -15.61 5.21
N GLU A 53 14.17 -14.89 4.09
CA GLU A 53 13.97 -13.43 4.04
C GLU A 53 12.58 -13.04 4.56
N CYS A 54 11.55 -13.85 4.27
CA CYS A 54 10.19 -13.62 4.75
C CYS A 54 10.10 -13.58 6.29
N VAL A 55 10.83 -14.46 6.98
CA VAL A 55 10.92 -14.46 8.45
C VAL A 55 11.62 -13.19 8.96
N GLU A 56 12.69 -12.76 8.30
CA GLU A 56 13.42 -11.54 8.65
C GLU A 56 12.55 -10.29 8.48
N VAL A 57 11.81 -10.16 7.37
CA VAL A 57 10.89 -9.03 7.15
C VAL A 57 9.72 -9.07 8.14
N GLU A 58 9.14 -10.23 8.45
CA GLU A 58 8.12 -10.33 9.49
C GLU A 58 8.63 -9.90 10.87
N GLN A 59 9.87 -10.24 11.23
CA GLN A 59 10.51 -9.78 12.47
C GLN A 59 10.74 -8.27 12.49
N ILE A 60 11.19 -7.69 11.37
CA ILE A 60 11.37 -6.23 11.23
C ILE A 60 10.02 -5.51 11.40
N LEU A 61 8.97 -5.97 10.71
CA LEU A 61 7.64 -5.38 10.82
C LEU A 61 7.04 -5.52 12.21
N HIS A 62 7.26 -6.65 12.90
CA HIS A 62 6.84 -6.84 14.29
C HIS A 62 7.57 -5.88 15.23
N ALA A 63 8.90 -5.74 15.09
CA ALA A 63 9.70 -4.80 15.89
C ALA A 63 9.29 -3.33 15.66
N LYS A 64 8.90 -2.99 14.42
CA LYS A 64 8.45 -1.65 14.03
C LYS A 64 6.93 -1.42 14.15
N GLN A 65 6.17 -2.39 14.63
CA GLN A 65 4.71 -2.28 14.79
C GLN A 65 4.26 -1.09 15.66
N PRO A 66 4.91 -0.74 16.80
CA PRO A 66 4.54 0.43 17.59
C PRO A 66 4.70 1.73 16.81
N GLU A 67 5.85 1.95 16.15
CA GLU A 67 6.13 3.13 15.33
C GLU A 67 5.13 3.26 14.16
N LEU A 68 4.85 2.14 13.48
CA LEU A 68 3.86 2.07 12.39
C LEU A 68 2.43 2.37 12.86
N SER A 69 2.05 1.89 14.04
CA SER A 69 0.74 2.15 14.65
C SER A 69 0.60 3.59 15.12
N ASP A 70 1.52 4.06 15.96
CA ASP A 70 1.29 5.23 16.81
C ASP A 70 1.62 6.53 16.07
N ASP A 71 2.75 6.58 15.36
CA ASP A 71 3.17 7.75 14.59
C ASP A 71 2.44 7.81 13.24
N TYR A 72 2.38 6.67 12.54
CA TYR A 72 1.92 6.63 11.15
C TYR A 72 0.46 6.16 10.97
N ARG A 73 -0.18 5.59 12.01
CA ARG A 73 -1.55 5.04 11.96
C ARG A 73 -1.75 4.01 10.87
N VAL A 74 -0.76 3.12 10.72
CA VAL A 74 -0.70 2.05 9.73
C VAL A 74 -1.00 0.72 10.39
N GLY A 75 -2.06 0.05 9.96
CA GLY A 75 -2.27 -1.36 10.31
C GLY A 75 -1.31 -2.25 9.53
N ILE A 76 -0.81 -3.33 10.13
CA ILE A 76 -0.02 -4.35 9.43
C ILE A 76 -0.93 -5.56 9.16
N ALA A 77 -0.86 -6.15 7.98
CA ALA A 77 -1.57 -7.38 7.64
C ALA A 77 -0.64 -8.34 6.86
N LYS A 78 -0.97 -9.63 6.86
CA LYS A 78 -0.18 -10.70 6.21
C LYS A 78 -1.03 -11.51 5.25
N VAL A 79 -0.45 -11.80 4.09
CA VAL A 79 -0.99 -12.70 3.08
C VAL A 79 -0.01 -13.86 2.88
N VAL A 80 -0.46 -15.08 3.23
CA VAL A 80 0.29 -16.34 3.10
C VAL A 80 -0.33 -17.15 1.98
N ASN A 81 0.48 -17.51 0.98
CA ASN A 81 0.13 -18.37 -0.17
C ASN A 81 -1.25 -18.08 -0.79
N LYS A 82 -1.45 -16.88 -1.36
CA LYS A 82 -2.69 -16.47 -2.05
C LYS A 82 -2.39 -15.92 -3.46
N PRO A 83 -2.10 -16.79 -4.45
CA PRO A 83 -1.73 -16.38 -5.81
C PRO A 83 -2.72 -15.39 -6.46
N GLN A 84 -4.02 -15.55 -6.21
CA GLN A 84 -5.06 -14.63 -6.73
C GLN A 84 -4.91 -13.19 -6.24
N ILE A 85 -4.55 -12.99 -4.96
CA ILE A 85 -4.34 -11.66 -4.39
C ILE A 85 -2.99 -11.12 -4.88
N GLU A 86 -1.97 -11.97 -4.94
CA GLU A 86 -0.63 -11.63 -5.42
C GLU A 86 -0.65 -11.12 -6.87
N GLU A 87 -1.25 -11.89 -7.79
CA GLU A 87 -1.43 -11.52 -9.20
C GLU A 87 -2.21 -10.20 -9.32
N ARG A 88 -3.29 -10.03 -8.53
CA ARG A 88 -4.14 -8.84 -8.58
C ARG A 88 -3.40 -7.54 -8.26
N TYR A 89 -2.38 -7.59 -7.41
CA TYR A 89 -1.56 -6.44 -7.03
C TYR A 89 -0.17 -6.42 -7.69
N GLY A 90 0.11 -7.37 -8.59
CA GLY A 90 1.38 -7.45 -9.33
C GLY A 90 2.56 -7.91 -8.49
N VAL A 91 2.32 -8.70 -7.44
CA VAL A 91 3.35 -9.33 -6.62
C VAL A 91 3.87 -10.57 -7.35
N THR A 92 5.13 -10.55 -7.77
CA THR A 92 5.78 -11.64 -8.51
C THR A 92 6.91 -12.34 -7.75
N SER A 93 7.23 -11.86 -6.55
CA SER A 93 8.32 -12.35 -5.70
C SER A 93 7.92 -12.22 -4.23
N ARG A 94 8.60 -12.99 -3.37
CA ARG A 94 8.35 -13.07 -1.93
C ARG A 94 9.68 -12.97 -1.19
N PRO A 95 9.77 -12.24 -0.05
CA PRO A 95 8.73 -11.40 0.51
C PRO A 95 8.47 -10.15 -0.36
N ALA A 96 7.26 -9.60 -0.26
CA ALA A 96 6.92 -8.30 -0.85
C ALA A 96 6.06 -7.47 0.08
N LEU A 97 6.24 -6.15 0.04
CA LEU A 97 5.47 -5.18 0.84
C LEU A 97 4.60 -4.32 -0.08
N VAL A 98 3.30 -4.23 0.24
CA VAL A 98 2.36 -3.33 -0.45
C VAL A 98 1.69 -2.43 0.57
N PHE A 99 1.83 -1.13 0.42
CA PHE A 99 1.18 -0.13 1.25
C PHE A 99 -0.10 0.36 0.58
N PHE A 100 -1.23 0.23 1.28
CA PHE A 100 -2.54 0.67 0.83
C PHE A 100 -2.92 1.96 1.52
N ARG A 101 -3.03 3.04 0.73
CA ARG A 101 -3.59 4.33 1.17
C ARG A 101 -4.97 4.49 0.56
N ARG A 102 -6.04 4.44 1.37
CA ARG A 102 -7.44 4.51 0.89
C ARG A 102 -7.69 3.55 -0.29
N SER A 103 -7.32 2.29 -0.13
CA SER A 103 -7.36 1.24 -1.17
C SER A 103 -6.45 1.42 -2.40
N VAL A 104 -5.65 2.48 -2.49
CA VAL A 104 -4.63 2.64 -3.55
C VAL A 104 -3.34 1.92 -3.13
N PRO A 105 -2.87 0.92 -3.91
CA PRO A 105 -1.64 0.17 -3.60
C PRO A 105 -0.38 0.91 -4.07
N ALA A 106 0.66 0.87 -3.24
CA ALA A 106 2.03 1.14 -3.60
C ALA A 106 2.90 -0.08 -3.27
N LEU A 107 3.62 -0.60 -4.27
CA LEU A 107 4.58 -1.69 -4.11
C LEU A 107 5.91 -1.13 -3.59
N PHE A 108 6.56 -1.85 -2.68
CA PHE A 108 7.92 -1.56 -2.25
C PHE A 108 8.94 -2.22 -3.18
N GLU A 109 9.87 -1.42 -3.69
CA GLU A 109 10.98 -1.86 -4.56
C GLU A 109 12.35 -1.62 -3.91
N GLY A 110 12.38 -1.35 -2.59
CA GLY A 110 13.58 -1.07 -1.83
C GLY A 110 14.20 -2.33 -1.19
N ARG A 111 15.25 -2.12 -0.38
CA ARG A 111 15.83 -3.18 0.45
C ARG A 111 14.97 -3.40 1.69
N HIS A 112 14.84 -4.65 2.13
CA HIS A 112 14.07 -5.01 3.31
C HIS A 112 14.80 -4.71 4.65
N ASP A 113 15.41 -3.54 4.78
CA ASP A 113 15.96 -3.05 6.05
C ASP A 113 14.96 -2.11 6.77
N PRO A 114 15.00 -2.02 8.12
CA PRO A 114 13.99 -1.29 8.89
C PRO A 114 13.85 0.18 8.49
N ASP A 115 14.97 0.85 8.21
CA ASP A 115 15.00 2.28 7.90
C ASP A 115 14.43 2.55 6.50
N SER A 116 14.81 1.75 5.49
CA SER A 116 14.27 1.85 4.12
C SER A 116 12.76 1.61 4.08
N ILE A 117 12.25 0.67 4.88
CA ILE A 117 10.81 0.39 5.00
C ILE A 117 10.09 1.58 5.62
N LEU A 118 10.58 2.12 6.75
CA LEU A 118 9.95 3.25 7.43
C LEU A 118 9.98 4.53 6.60
N GLU A 119 11.11 4.85 5.94
CA GLU A 119 11.23 6.00 5.05
C GLU A 119 10.23 5.90 3.88
N TRP A 120 10.08 4.70 3.30
CA TRP A 120 9.12 4.47 2.22
C TRP A 120 7.67 4.54 2.70
N VAL A 121 7.33 3.98 3.87
CA VAL A 121 5.99 4.15 4.47
C VAL A 121 5.68 5.63 4.68
N GLY A 122 6.62 6.38 5.27
CA GLY A 122 6.51 7.83 5.49
C GLY A 122 6.24 8.60 4.20
N ARG A 123 7.04 8.37 3.14
CA ARG A 123 6.81 8.95 1.81
C ARG A 123 5.45 8.55 1.21
N SER A 124 5.00 7.33 1.46
CA SER A 124 3.73 6.80 0.97
C SER A 124 2.49 7.34 1.72
N LEU A 125 2.65 8.05 2.84
CA LEU A 125 1.54 8.73 3.52
C LEU A 125 1.01 9.93 2.72
N GLU A 126 1.89 10.60 1.97
CA GLU A 126 1.51 11.75 1.15
C GLU A 126 0.90 11.32 -0.20
N PRO A 127 -0.20 11.95 -0.64
CA PRO A 127 -0.73 11.71 -1.98
C PRO A 127 0.31 12.14 -3.02
N SER A 128 0.77 11.16 -3.81
CA SER A 128 1.74 11.35 -4.88
C SER A 128 1.12 11.96 -6.14
N VAL A 129 -0.22 11.97 -6.21
CA VAL A 129 -1.00 12.87 -7.06
C VAL A 129 -1.37 14.11 -6.27
N LYS A 130 -0.83 15.27 -6.65
CA LYS A 130 -1.29 16.57 -6.13
C LYS A 130 -2.32 17.17 -7.11
N ALA A 131 -3.47 17.59 -6.60
CA ALA A 131 -4.40 18.41 -7.38
C ALA A 131 -3.80 19.79 -7.61
N LEU A 132 -3.98 20.34 -8.81
CA LEU A 132 -3.59 21.68 -9.20
C LEU A 132 -4.80 22.49 -9.62
N ASP A 133 -4.83 23.71 -9.11
CA ASP A 133 -5.64 24.82 -9.55
C ASP A 133 -4.75 25.86 -10.26
N ASP A 134 -5.36 26.87 -10.86
CA ASP A 134 -4.69 27.90 -11.64
C ASP A 134 -3.55 28.61 -10.86
N ASN A 135 -3.69 28.78 -9.54
CA ASN A 135 -2.70 29.47 -8.70
C ASN A 135 -1.56 28.54 -8.27
N SER A 136 -1.82 27.23 -8.11
CA SER A 136 -0.80 26.25 -7.71
C SER A 136 -0.08 25.61 -8.89
N PHE A 137 -0.62 25.69 -10.12
CA PHE A 137 -0.01 25.13 -11.32
C PHE A 137 1.37 25.73 -11.62
N GLU A 138 1.47 27.05 -11.79
CA GLU A 138 2.72 27.72 -12.19
C GLU A 138 3.81 27.54 -11.13
N HIS A 139 3.47 27.78 -9.86
CA HIS A 139 4.38 27.61 -8.73
C HIS A 139 4.82 26.15 -8.54
N LEU A 140 3.85 25.23 -8.72
CA LEU A 140 3.93 23.77 -8.60
C LEU A 140 4.79 23.05 -9.64
N THR A 141 4.75 23.53 -10.88
CA THR A 141 5.35 22.85 -12.05
C THR A 141 6.60 23.56 -12.55
N GLN A 142 6.88 24.77 -12.07
CA GLN A 142 7.97 25.64 -12.55
C GLN A 142 7.88 25.94 -14.06
N ALA A 143 6.68 25.86 -14.65
CA ALA A 143 6.45 26.09 -16.07
C ALA A 143 6.90 27.49 -16.56
N ALA A 144 6.90 28.48 -15.66
CA ALA A 144 7.34 29.85 -15.95
C ALA A 144 8.85 30.10 -15.80
N THR A 145 9.61 29.23 -15.12
CA THR A 145 11.03 29.47 -14.78
C THR A 145 12.02 28.70 -15.66
N GLY A 146 11.55 27.85 -16.59
CA GLY A 146 12.39 27.16 -17.58
C GLY A 146 13.32 26.07 -17.02
N ALA A 147 13.31 25.84 -15.71
CA ALA A 147 13.98 24.75 -15.03
C ALA A 147 12.92 23.92 -14.30
N THR A 148 12.92 22.60 -14.49
CA THR A 148 12.04 21.70 -13.71
C THR A 148 12.85 20.97 -12.66
N THR A 149 12.48 21.09 -11.38
CA THR A 149 12.93 20.15 -10.34
C THR A 149 12.16 18.83 -10.48
N GLY A 150 12.43 18.08 -11.55
CA GLY A 150 11.87 16.74 -11.83
C GLY A 150 10.91 16.65 -13.01
N ASN A 151 10.67 15.41 -13.46
CA ASN A 151 9.75 15.09 -14.56
C ASN A 151 8.31 15.05 -14.06
N TRP A 152 7.43 15.82 -14.69
CA TRP A 152 6.00 15.90 -14.36
C TRP A 152 5.15 15.15 -15.39
N LEU A 153 4.19 14.33 -14.93
CA LEU A 153 3.04 13.92 -15.76
C LEU A 153 1.80 14.66 -15.25
N VAL A 154 1.27 15.56 -16.08
CA VAL A 154 0.08 16.36 -15.79
C VAL A 154 -1.08 15.86 -16.63
N VAL A 155 -2.22 15.61 -16.00
CA VAL A 155 -3.48 15.28 -16.68
C VAL A 155 -4.47 16.41 -16.47
N PHE A 156 -4.98 16.95 -17.58
CA PHE A 156 -6.08 17.92 -17.59
C PHE A 156 -7.39 17.16 -17.76
N HIS A 157 -8.41 17.50 -16.96
CA HIS A 157 -9.75 16.95 -17.12
C HIS A 157 -10.83 18.03 -16.90
N THR A 158 -12.03 17.76 -17.42
CA THR A 158 -13.22 18.62 -17.23
C THR A 158 -14.21 17.96 -16.27
N ASP A 159 -15.05 18.77 -15.64
CA ASP A 159 -15.99 18.33 -14.58
C ASP A 159 -17.11 17.40 -15.08
N LYS A 160 -17.24 17.23 -16.39
CA LYS A 160 -18.18 16.26 -17.01
C LYS A 160 -17.71 14.80 -16.88
N CYS A 161 -16.53 14.57 -16.30
CA CYS A 161 -16.00 13.22 -16.09
C CYS A 161 -16.63 12.57 -14.85
N VAL A 162 -17.62 11.70 -15.06
CA VAL A 162 -18.40 10.97 -14.02
C VAL A 162 -17.54 10.06 -13.11
N LYS A 163 -16.23 9.93 -13.39
CA LYS A 163 -15.27 9.16 -12.58
C LYS A 163 -14.01 9.98 -12.29
N GLN A 164 -14.19 11.06 -11.53
CA GLN A 164 -13.10 11.90 -11.00
C GLN A 164 -12.02 11.07 -10.29
N ASP A 165 -12.44 10.05 -9.53
CA ASP A 165 -11.56 9.09 -8.84
C ASP A 165 -10.73 8.20 -9.79
N LEU A 166 -11.20 7.93 -11.02
CA LEU A 166 -10.50 6.99 -11.91
C LEU A 166 -9.23 7.59 -12.48
N ALA A 167 -9.23 8.88 -12.85
CA ALA A 167 -8.04 9.57 -13.32
C ALA A 167 -6.98 9.68 -12.20
N ALA A 168 -7.41 10.05 -10.99
CA ALA A 168 -6.54 10.08 -9.81
C ALA A 168 -5.99 8.69 -9.47
N CYS A 169 -6.82 7.65 -9.42
CA CYS A 169 -6.41 6.29 -9.07
C CYS A 169 -5.47 5.67 -10.13
N VAL A 170 -5.70 5.92 -11.43
CA VAL A 170 -4.76 5.53 -12.50
C VAL A 170 -3.41 6.24 -12.34
N LEU A 171 -3.41 7.55 -12.03
CA LEU A 171 -2.18 8.31 -11.83
C LEU A 171 -1.43 7.91 -10.56
N GLU A 172 -2.13 7.63 -9.45
CA GLU A 172 -1.49 7.12 -8.23
C GLU A 172 -0.91 5.71 -8.44
N GLY A 173 -1.61 4.83 -9.17
CA GLY A 173 -1.11 3.50 -9.53
C GLY A 173 0.06 3.50 -10.53
N LEU A 174 0.12 4.49 -11.42
CA LEU A 174 1.32 4.75 -12.24
C LEU A 174 2.45 5.39 -11.43
N SER A 175 2.10 6.16 -10.40
CA SER A 175 3.06 6.86 -9.54
C SER A 175 3.84 5.92 -8.63
N SER A 176 3.17 4.98 -7.98
CA SER A 176 3.83 3.98 -7.16
C SER A 176 4.83 3.13 -7.95
N LYS A 177 4.56 2.86 -9.23
CA LYS A 177 5.44 2.10 -10.15
C LYS A 177 6.60 2.88 -10.79
N ASN A 178 6.76 4.17 -10.53
CA ASN A 178 7.76 4.99 -11.25
C ASN A 178 8.49 6.04 -10.41
N GLN A 179 8.12 6.25 -9.15
CA GLN A 179 8.69 7.29 -8.27
C GLN A 179 8.73 8.71 -8.90
N ARG A 180 7.80 9.02 -9.81
CA ARG A 180 7.63 10.38 -10.37
C ARG A 180 6.49 11.11 -9.68
N ASN A 181 6.44 12.42 -9.88
CA ASN A 181 5.34 13.26 -9.41
C ASN A 181 4.26 13.38 -10.49
N TYR A 182 3.02 13.08 -10.12
CA TYR A 182 1.86 13.08 -11.01
C TYR A 182 0.87 14.12 -10.51
N LYS A 183 0.13 14.80 -11.40
CA LYS A 183 -0.78 15.88 -11.00
C LYS A 183 -2.03 15.97 -11.88
N CYS A 184 -3.16 16.33 -11.26
CA CYS A 184 -4.44 16.57 -11.92
C CYS A 184 -4.71 18.07 -11.98
N CYS A 185 -4.93 18.64 -13.17
CA CYS A 185 -5.33 20.04 -13.34
C CYS A 185 -6.84 20.16 -13.60
N HIS A 186 -7.51 20.97 -12.78
CA HIS A 186 -8.88 21.40 -12.99
C HIS A 186 -8.89 22.63 -13.92
N GLY A 187 -9.18 22.42 -15.21
CA GLY A 187 -9.28 23.52 -16.17
C GLY A 187 -10.65 24.18 -16.12
N ARG A 188 -10.72 25.44 -15.68
CA ARG A 188 -11.92 26.28 -15.90
C ARG A 188 -11.93 26.88 -17.31
N HIS A 189 -13.15 27.06 -17.82
CA HIS A 189 -13.46 27.76 -19.06
C HIS A 189 -13.39 29.28 -18.89
#